data_AF-A0A9J6FY47-F1
#
_entry.id   AF-A0A9J6FY47-F1
#
_cell.length_a   1.000
_cell.length_b   1.000
_cell.length_c   1.000
_cell.angle_alpha   90.00
_cell.angle_beta   90.00
_cell.angle_gamma   90.00
#
_symmetry.space_group_name_H-M   'P 1'
#
loop_
_entity.id
_entity.type
_entity.pdbx_description
1 polymer ?
#
loop_
_entity_poly.entity_id
_entity_poly.type
_entity_poly.pdbx_seq_one_letter_code
_entity_poly.pdbx_strand_id
1 'polypeptide(L)'
;MACNWADEEPSCKSLITDLKLQFMTQVNRKIGKERFYEVPLCSSDCAAWWDACKDDYACTPNWPRGFVFRSGKNYCPTGSKCVTFEEMYADPADFCSKVWDHSWKVVPDNTPCIRMWFNASGGNPNRKVAEYYRDRIDTEKNPDGAGGSAAPSSQLPVLLTSLTALAAAVYSLARLPSRS
;
A
#
# COMPACT_ATOMS: atom_id res chain seq x y z
N MET A 1 4.12 -10.34 -23.06
CA MET A 1 3.06 -9.46 -22.51
C MET A 1 2.09 -9.20 -23.65
N ALA A 2 0.80 -9.44 -23.45
CA ALA A 2 -0.22 -9.10 -24.44
C ALA A 2 -0.75 -7.68 -24.13
N CYS A 3 -1.22 -6.95 -25.14
CA CYS A 3 -1.87 -5.65 -24.92
C CYS A 3 -3.20 -5.76 -24.16
N ASN A 4 -3.73 -6.99 -24.06
CA ASN A 4 -5.00 -7.27 -23.41
C ASN A 4 -4.93 -6.87 -21.92
N TRP A 5 -5.65 -5.79 -21.62
CA TRP A 5 -6.23 -5.39 -20.35
C TRP A 5 -5.55 -5.94 -19.09
N ALA A 6 -4.68 -5.14 -18.48
CA ALA A 6 -3.93 -5.51 -17.28
C ALA A 6 -4.82 -5.92 -16.07
N ASP A 7 -6.12 -5.59 -16.07
CA ASP A 7 -7.06 -5.96 -15.01
C ASP A 7 -7.55 -7.42 -15.05
N GLU A 8 -7.34 -8.17 -16.13
CA GLU A 8 -7.78 -9.58 -16.20
C GLU A 8 -6.75 -10.57 -15.63
N GLU A 9 -5.56 -10.10 -15.24
CA GLU A 9 -4.52 -10.96 -14.65
C GLU A 9 -4.78 -11.22 -13.15
N PRO A 10 -4.61 -12.47 -12.65
CA PRO A 10 -4.82 -12.80 -11.23
C PRO A 10 -3.98 -11.96 -10.27
N SER A 11 -2.81 -11.49 -10.71
CA SER A 11 -1.94 -10.57 -9.96
C SER A 11 -2.63 -9.24 -9.64
N CYS A 12 -3.49 -8.74 -10.54
CA CYS A 12 -4.21 -7.48 -10.36
C CYS A 12 -5.24 -7.56 -9.21
N LYS A 13 -5.93 -8.70 -9.05
CA LYS A 13 -6.90 -8.86 -7.95
C LYS A 13 -6.23 -8.80 -6.57
N SER A 14 -4.99 -9.27 -6.45
CA SER A 14 -4.23 -9.17 -5.20
C SER A 14 -3.81 -7.72 -4.89
N LEU A 15 -3.44 -6.95 -5.93
CA LEU A 15 -3.08 -5.53 -5.79
C LEU A 15 -4.20 -4.69 -5.17
N ILE A 16 -5.46 -4.97 -5.55
CA ILE A 16 -6.61 -4.20 -5.10
C ILE A 16 -6.75 -4.24 -3.57
N THR A 17 -6.49 -5.39 -2.93
CA THR A 17 -6.64 -5.53 -1.47
C THR A 17 -5.56 -4.75 -0.73
N ASP A 18 -4.32 -4.79 -1.22
CA ASP A 18 -3.16 -4.21 -0.54
C ASP A 18 -3.13 -2.68 -0.64
N LEU A 19 -3.65 -2.12 -1.74
CA LEU A 19 -3.58 -0.68 -2.05
C LEU A 19 -4.83 0.12 -1.65
N LYS A 20 -5.87 -0.57 -1.16
CA LYS A 20 -7.20 0.02 -1.00
C LYS A 20 -7.26 1.19 -0.02
N LEU A 21 -6.34 1.28 0.93
CA LEU A 21 -6.38 2.30 1.99
C LEU A 21 -5.54 3.54 1.66
N GLN A 22 -4.59 3.44 0.74
CA GLN A 22 -3.59 4.49 0.48
C GLN A 22 -3.85 5.23 -0.83
N PHE A 23 -4.24 4.52 -1.89
CA PHE A 23 -4.34 5.10 -3.23
C PHE A 23 -5.78 5.17 -3.76
N MET A 24 -6.77 4.89 -2.90
CA MET A 24 -8.18 5.03 -3.26
C MET A 24 -8.68 6.44 -2.95
N THR A 25 -9.27 7.09 -3.95
CA THR A 25 -9.95 8.37 -3.79
C THR A 25 -11.45 8.22 -4.00
N GLN A 26 -12.23 8.99 -3.25
CA GLN A 26 -13.66 9.10 -3.47
C GLN A 26 -13.93 9.81 -4.80
N VAL A 27 -14.90 9.29 -5.56
CA VAL A 27 -15.35 9.87 -6.83
C VAL A 27 -16.86 9.77 -6.95
N ASN A 28 -17.48 10.75 -7.60
CA ASN A 28 -18.90 10.71 -7.90
C ASN A 28 -19.10 10.20 -9.34
N ARG A 29 -19.06 8.88 -9.54
CA ARG A 29 -19.29 8.23 -10.84
C ARG A 29 -20.46 7.25 -10.76
N LYS A 30 -21.17 7.05 -11.87
CA LYS A 30 -22.27 6.08 -11.95
C LYS A 30 -21.81 4.62 -11.73
N ILE A 31 -20.54 4.33 -11.99
CA ILE A 31 -19.95 2.98 -11.99
C ILE A 31 -19.18 2.64 -10.71
N GLY A 32 -19.03 3.58 -9.77
CA GLY A 32 -18.25 3.36 -8.55
C GLY A 32 -18.10 4.65 -7.75
N LYS A 33 -18.00 4.50 -6.43
CA LYS A 33 -17.78 5.62 -5.49
C LYS A 33 -16.30 5.86 -5.19
N GLU A 34 -15.45 4.93 -5.59
CA GLU A 34 -14.03 4.95 -5.31
C GLU A 34 -13.27 4.54 -6.56
N ARG A 35 -12.02 5.00 -6.66
CA ARG A 35 -11.08 4.53 -7.68
C ARG A 35 -9.66 4.66 -7.18
N PHE A 36 -8.75 3.94 -7.82
CA PHE A 36 -7.33 4.20 -7.67
C PHE A 36 -6.94 5.53 -8.31
N TYR A 37 -6.01 6.24 -7.67
CA TYR A 37 -5.44 7.48 -8.14
C TYR A 37 -3.95 7.54 -7.77
N GLU A 38 -3.11 7.85 -8.76
CA GLU A 38 -1.66 7.98 -8.61
C GLU A 38 -0.96 6.79 -7.93
N VAL A 39 -1.41 5.57 -8.19
CA VAL A 39 -0.70 4.36 -7.73
C VAL A 39 0.70 4.32 -8.39
N PRO A 40 1.79 4.18 -7.61
CA PRO A 40 3.14 4.23 -8.13
C PRO A 40 3.45 2.97 -8.95
N LEU A 41 3.41 3.06 -10.28
CA LEU A 41 3.70 1.96 -11.19
C LEU A 41 5.20 1.96 -11.53
N CYS A 42 5.84 0.79 -11.46
CA CYS A 42 7.23 0.66 -11.88
C CYS A 42 7.39 1.02 -13.37
N SER A 43 8.37 1.85 -13.68
CA SER A 43 8.70 2.28 -15.04
C SER A 43 8.91 1.12 -16.02
N SER A 44 9.54 0.02 -15.61
CA SER A 44 9.72 -1.15 -16.48
C SER A 44 8.40 -1.81 -16.87
N ASP A 45 7.44 -1.89 -15.93
CA ASP A 45 6.13 -2.51 -16.20
C ASP A 45 5.34 -1.63 -17.16
N CYS A 46 5.36 -0.32 -16.94
CA CYS A 46 4.73 0.64 -17.84
C CYS A 46 5.32 0.57 -19.26
N ALA A 47 6.65 0.53 -19.39
CA ALA A 47 7.31 0.42 -20.68
C ALA A 47 6.97 -0.91 -21.38
N ALA A 48 6.99 -2.02 -20.65
CA ALA A 48 6.63 -3.33 -21.22
C ALA A 48 5.16 -3.38 -21.68
N TRP A 49 4.26 -2.70 -20.97
CA TRP A 49 2.87 -2.58 -21.38
C TRP A 49 2.73 -1.77 -22.67
N TRP A 50 3.38 -0.61 -22.71
CA TRP A 50 3.40 0.25 -23.89
C TRP A 50 3.95 -0.47 -25.10
N ASP A 51 5.10 -1.14 -24.98
CA ASP A 51 5.75 -1.84 -26.09
C ASP A 51 4.88 -2.96 -26.66
N ALA A 52 4.05 -3.59 -25.82
CA ALA A 52 3.09 -4.60 -26.26
C ALA A 52 1.87 -4.00 -26.99
N CYS A 53 1.60 -2.70 -26.82
CA CYS A 53 0.39 -2.02 -27.29
C CYS A 53 0.61 -0.91 -28.32
N LYS A 54 1.85 -0.44 -28.53
CA LYS A 54 2.11 0.80 -29.28
C LYS A 54 1.57 0.80 -30.71
N ASP A 55 1.48 -0.39 -31.33
CA ASP A 55 0.97 -0.61 -32.68
C ASP A 55 -0.55 -0.87 -32.72
N ASP A 56 -1.19 -1.05 -31.57
CA ASP A 56 -2.65 -1.21 -31.48
C ASP A 56 -3.36 0.13 -31.63
N TYR A 57 -4.64 0.06 -32.01
CA TYR A 57 -5.45 1.25 -32.32
C TYR A 57 -6.39 1.63 -31.18
N ALA A 58 -6.48 2.93 -30.90
CA ALA A 58 -7.51 3.51 -30.06
C ALA A 58 -8.09 4.77 -30.71
N CYS A 59 -9.24 5.21 -30.19
CA CYS A 59 -9.93 6.41 -30.64
C CYS A 59 -10.10 7.46 -29.53
N THR A 60 -9.59 7.17 -28.33
CA THR A 60 -9.60 8.10 -27.19
C THR A 60 -8.45 7.80 -26.22
N PRO A 61 -7.76 8.83 -25.70
CA PRO A 61 -6.60 8.64 -24.81
C PRO A 61 -6.98 8.36 -23.35
N ASN A 62 -8.26 8.42 -22.99
CA ASN A 62 -8.74 8.20 -21.62
C ASN A 62 -9.94 7.27 -21.67
N TRP A 63 -9.76 6.01 -21.32
CA TRP A 63 -10.78 4.99 -21.51
C TRP A 63 -11.96 5.13 -20.54
N PRO A 64 -11.75 5.42 -19.23
CA PRO A 64 -12.87 5.61 -18.31
C PRO A 64 -13.83 6.74 -18.67
N ARG A 65 -13.37 7.77 -19.40
CA ARG A 65 -14.15 8.98 -19.68
C ARG A 65 -14.42 9.22 -21.17
N GLY A 66 -13.58 8.70 -22.04
CA GLY A 66 -13.56 9.05 -23.46
C GLY A 66 -14.46 8.19 -24.33
N PHE A 67 -14.85 6.99 -23.88
CA PHE A 67 -15.76 6.14 -24.63
C PHE A 67 -17.23 6.52 -24.43
N VAL A 68 -18.02 6.33 -25.49
CA VAL A 68 -19.48 6.41 -25.45
C VAL A 68 -20.03 5.02 -25.17
N PHE A 69 -20.73 4.85 -24.05
CA PHE A 69 -21.33 3.56 -23.71
C PHE A 69 -22.76 3.47 -24.25
N ARG A 70 -23.05 2.40 -25.01
CA ARG A 70 -24.40 2.07 -25.49
C ARG A 70 -24.64 0.58 -25.25
N SER A 71 -25.74 0.24 -24.58
CA SER A 71 -26.11 -1.16 -24.29
C SER A 71 -24.96 -1.98 -23.67
N GLY A 72 -24.19 -1.37 -22.75
CA GLY A 72 -23.08 -2.04 -22.05
C GLY A 72 -21.78 -2.20 -22.83
N LYS A 73 -21.70 -1.73 -24.09
CA LYS A 73 -20.48 -1.75 -24.90
C LYS A 73 -19.91 -0.34 -25.05
N ASN A 74 -18.59 -0.22 -25.08
CA ASN A 74 -17.88 1.02 -25.35
C ASN A 74 -17.75 1.25 -26.86
N TYR A 75 -17.98 2.49 -27.28
CA TYR A 75 -17.88 2.93 -28.66
C TYR A 75 -17.04 4.21 -28.75
N CYS A 76 -16.34 4.36 -29.85
CA CYS A 76 -15.63 5.59 -30.18
C CYS A 76 -16.61 6.78 -30.31
N PRO A 77 -16.27 7.97 -29.79
CA PRO A 77 -17.05 9.18 -30.04
C PRO A 77 -17.25 9.44 -31.54
N THR A 78 -18.40 9.98 -31.92
CA THR A 78 -18.66 10.34 -33.32
C THR A 78 -17.63 11.34 -33.82
N GLY A 79 -17.02 11.06 -34.98
CA GLY A 79 -15.99 11.92 -35.57
C GLY A 79 -14.56 11.70 -35.03
N SER A 80 -14.38 10.79 -34.06
CA SER A 80 -13.04 10.37 -33.65
C SER A 80 -12.36 9.53 -34.74
N LYS A 81 -11.03 9.65 -34.82
CA LYS A 81 -10.20 8.81 -35.69
C LYS A 81 -9.58 7.69 -34.85
N CYS A 82 -9.50 6.50 -35.41
CA CYS A 82 -8.68 5.44 -34.85
C CYS A 82 -7.23 5.69 -35.25
N VAL A 83 -6.37 5.86 -34.27
CA VAL A 83 -4.93 6.09 -34.42
C VAL A 83 -4.18 5.06 -33.58
N THR A 84 -2.90 4.83 -33.88
CA THR A 84 -2.09 3.93 -33.06
C THR A 84 -1.86 4.53 -31.67
N PHE A 85 -1.48 3.69 -30.70
CA PHE A 85 -1.12 4.21 -29.38
C PHE A 85 0.12 5.10 -29.48
N GLU A 86 1.10 4.73 -30.31
CA GLU A 86 2.28 5.55 -30.60
C GLU A 86 1.93 6.96 -31.09
N GLU A 87 0.88 7.10 -31.90
CA GLU A 87 0.38 8.42 -32.33
C GLU A 87 -0.42 9.14 -31.23
N MET A 88 -1.06 8.40 -30.33
CA MET A 88 -1.98 8.92 -29.32
C MET A 88 -1.30 9.46 -28.07
N TYR A 89 -0.20 8.83 -27.64
CA TYR A 89 0.48 9.15 -26.39
C TYR A 89 1.93 9.57 -26.66
N ALA A 90 2.43 10.52 -25.87
CA ALA A 90 3.75 11.08 -26.11
C ALA A 90 4.90 10.10 -25.82
N ASP A 91 4.74 9.29 -24.77
CA ASP A 91 5.71 8.31 -24.29
C ASP A 91 5.00 7.24 -23.43
N PRO A 92 5.69 6.19 -22.95
CA PRO A 92 5.07 5.17 -22.10
C PRO A 92 4.44 5.75 -20.83
N ALA A 93 5.07 6.74 -20.20
CA ALA A 93 4.55 7.33 -18.96
C ALA A 93 3.24 8.09 -19.21
N ASP A 94 3.17 8.81 -20.32
CA ASP A 94 1.96 9.47 -20.79
C ASP A 94 0.83 8.46 -21.03
N PHE A 95 1.13 7.32 -21.65
CA PHE A 95 0.19 6.22 -21.83
C PHE A 95 -0.35 5.68 -20.51
N CYS A 96 0.53 5.20 -19.63
CA CYS A 96 0.14 4.57 -18.37
C CYS A 96 -0.65 5.52 -17.46
N SER A 97 -0.29 6.82 -17.48
CA SER A 97 -1.00 7.83 -16.72
C SER A 97 -2.35 8.22 -17.33
N LYS A 98 -2.49 8.35 -18.66
CA LYS A 98 -3.74 8.84 -19.26
C LYS A 98 -4.79 7.76 -19.51
N VAL A 99 -4.37 6.55 -19.93
CA VAL A 99 -5.28 5.50 -20.38
C VAL A 99 -6.34 5.16 -19.32
N TRP A 100 -5.92 5.11 -18.05
CA TRP A 100 -6.76 4.88 -16.87
C TRP A 100 -7.02 6.13 -16.03
N ASP A 101 -7.04 7.32 -16.64
CA ASP A 101 -7.42 8.58 -15.99
C ASP A 101 -6.62 8.86 -14.71
N HIS A 102 -5.30 8.77 -14.79
CA HIS A 102 -4.36 8.96 -13.68
C HIS A 102 -4.53 7.95 -12.53
N SER A 103 -5.03 6.75 -12.82
CA SER A 103 -4.97 5.66 -11.84
C SER A 103 -3.52 5.26 -11.54
N TRP A 104 -2.63 5.36 -12.54
CA TRP A 104 -1.21 5.08 -12.41
C TRP A 104 -0.36 6.36 -12.47
N LYS A 105 0.67 6.38 -11.63
CA LYS A 105 1.76 7.34 -11.65
C LYS A 105 3.06 6.59 -11.86
N VAL A 106 3.72 6.80 -12.99
CA VAL A 106 4.95 6.08 -13.28
C VAL A 106 6.08 6.63 -12.40
N VAL A 107 6.80 5.72 -11.75
CA VAL A 107 7.95 6.04 -10.91
C VAL A 107 9.15 5.17 -11.30
N PRO A 108 10.40 5.62 -11.07
CA PRO A 108 11.58 4.83 -11.39
C PRO A 108 11.62 3.50 -10.62
N ASP A 109 12.15 2.44 -11.24
CA ASP A 109 12.17 1.09 -10.65
C ASP A 109 13.01 0.98 -9.36
N ASN A 110 13.91 1.94 -9.11
CA ASN A 110 14.69 2.02 -7.88
C ASN A 110 13.94 2.67 -6.70
N THR A 111 12.68 3.08 -6.92
CA THR A 111 11.78 3.56 -5.88
C THR A 111 10.78 2.46 -5.51
N PRO A 112 10.18 2.49 -4.31
CA PRO A 112 9.09 1.58 -3.99
C PRO A 112 7.94 1.75 -4.99
N CYS A 113 7.72 0.75 -5.83
CA CYS A 113 6.77 0.82 -6.94
C CYS A 113 6.05 -0.51 -7.10
N ILE A 114 4.83 -0.43 -7.62
CA ILE A 114 3.95 -1.56 -7.82
C ILE A 114 4.29 -2.26 -9.13
N ARG A 115 4.39 -3.58 -9.04
CA ARG A 115 4.51 -4.53 -10.14
C ARG A 115 3.14 -5.05 -10.51
N MET A 116 2.73 -4.81 -11.75
CA MET A 116 1.45 -5.26 -12.29
C MET A 116 1.52 -6.74 -12.69
N TRP A 117 2.70 -7.18 -13.13
CA TRP A 117 2.95 -8.57 -13.51
C TRP A 117 4.02 -9.20 -12.63
N PHE A 118 3.65 -10.26 -11.91
CA PHE A 118 4.55 -11.03 -11.08
C PHE A 118 4.05 -12.47 -10.93
N ASN A 119 4.96 -13.39 -10.64
CA ASN A 119 4.61 -14.78 -10.37
C ASN A 119 3.97 -14.91 -8.98
N ALA A 120 2.66 -15.15 -8.92
CA ALA A 120 1.91 -15.29 -7.67
C ALA A 120 2.42 -16.44 -6.78
N SER A 121 2.96 -17.52 -7.35
CA SER A 121 3.53 -18.65 -6.59
C SER A 121 4.82 -18.27 -5.83
N GLY A 122 5.53 -17.22 -6.29
CA GLY A 122 6.69 -16.66 -5.60
C GLY A 122 6.34 -15.65 -4.51
N GLY A 123 5.05 -15.39 -4.28
CA GLY A 123 4.53 -14.36 -3.39
C GLY A 123 4.30 -13.03 -4.10
N ASN A 124 3.49 -12.16 -3.46
CA ASN A 124 3.16 -10.84 -4.00
C ASN A 124 4.23 -9.80 -3.58
N PRO A 125 5.03 -9.26 -4.53
CA PRO A 125 6.07 -8.28 -4.22
C PRO A 125 5.49 -6.93 -3.74
N ASN A 126 4.23 -6.67 -4.04
CA ASN A 126 3.58 -5.39 -3.76
C ASN A 126 3.16 -5.21 -2.31
N ARG A 127 3.15 -6.29 -1.51
CA ARG A 127 2.82 -6.21 -0.09
C ARG A 127 3.76 -5.26 0.66
N LYS A 128 5.07 -5.37 0.39
CA LYS A 128 6.09 -4.49 1.00
C LYS A 128 5.99 -3.05 0.52
N VAL A 129 5.55 -2.84 -0.72
CA VAL A 129 5.36 -1.51 -1.29
C VAL A 129 4.15 -0.84 -0.63
N ALA A 130 3.05 -1.57 -0.46
CA ALA A 130 1.88 -1.09 0.25
C ALA A 130 2.19 -0.76 1.72
N GLU A 131 2.96 -1.61 2.41
CA GLU A 131 3.45 -1.35 3.77
C GLU A 131 4.30 -0.06 3.82
N TYR A 132 5.26 0.11 2.91
CA TYR A 132 6.09 1.31 2.83
C TYR A 132 5.28 2.62 2.69
N TYR A 133 4.27 2.63 1.81
CA TYR A 133 3.46 3.82 1.59
C TYR A 133 2.47 4.08 2.72
N ARG A 134 1.96 3.04 3.40
CA ARG A 134 1.16 3.20 4.62
C ARG A 134 1.97 3.93 5.69
N ASP A 135 3.18 3.44 5.98
CA ASP A 135 3.99 3.98 7.08
C ASP A 135 4.43 5.43 6.81
N ARG A 136 4.67 5.79 5.54
CA ARG A 136 4.92 7.18 5.09
C ARG A 136 3.73 8.09 5.35
N ILE A 137 2.52 7.67 4.94
CA ILE A 137 1.28 8.44 5.15
C ILE A 137 1.00 8.62 6.65
N ASP A 138 1.24 7.59 7.46
CA ASP A 138 1.04 7.66 8.91
C ASP A 138 2.01 8.64 9.57
N THR A 139 3.29 8.63 9.14
CA THR A 139 4.31 9.58 9.61
C THR A 139 3.98 11.02 9.20
N GLU A 140 3.51 11.24 7.97
CA GLU A 140 3.09 12.56 7.50
C GLU A 140 1.87 13.11 8.26
N LYS A 141 0.94 12.24 8.66
CA LYS A 141 -0.23 12.60 9.47
C LYS A 141 0.09 12.81 10.95
N ASN A 142 1.17 12.23 11.45
CA ASN A 142 1.61 12.37 12.83
C ASN A 142 3.12 12.70 12.91
N PRO A 143 3.52 13.93 12.53
CA PRO A 143 4.92 14.32 12.43
C PRO A 143 5.65 14.36 13.79
N ASP A 144 4.92 14.41 14.90
CA ASP A 144 5.46 14.48 16.27
C ASP A 144 5.47 13.11 16.99
N GLY A 145 5.08 12.03 16.31
CA GLY A 145 5.11 10.66 16.81
C GLY A 145 6.55 10.12 16.87
N ALA A 146 7.38 10.68 17.74
CA ALA A 146 8.70 10.17 18.07
C ALA A 146 8.62 8.64 18.26
N GLY A 147 9.43 7.92 17.49
CA GLY A 147 9.49 6.47 17.50
C GLY A 147 9.56 5.91 18.91
N GLY A 148 8.50 5.23 19.32
CA GLY A 148 8.51 4.33 20.46
C GLY A 148 9.37 3.12 20.15
N SER A 149 10.69 3.30 20.13
CA SER A 149 11.59 2.20 20.46
C SER A 149 11.24 1.82 21.89
N ALA A 150 10.57 0.67 22.05
CA ALA A 150 10.45 0.03 23.34
C ALA A 150 11.88 -0.19 23.87
N ALA A 151 12.33 0.71 24.76
CA ALA A 151 13.51 0.48 25.56
C ALA A 151 13.26 -0.80 26.37
N PRO A 152 14.19 -1.76 26.41
CA PRO A 152 14.03 -2.92 27.28
C PRO A 152 14.04 -2.39 28.71
N SER A 153 12.91 -2.57 29.40
CA SER A 153 12.80 -2.32 30.83
C SER A 153 13.83 -3.19 31.55
N SER A 154 14.93 -2.58 31.97
CA SER A 154 15.92 -3.20 32.84
C SER A 154 15.28 -3.40 34.21
N GLN A 155 14.62 -4.55 34.39
CA GLN A 155 14.23 -5.02 35.71
C GLN A 155 15.51 -5.38 36.48
N LEU A 156 15.83 -4.59 37.49
CA LEU A 156 16.76 -4.96 38.55
C LEU A 156 16.17 -6.15 39.33
N PRO A 157 16.88 -7.28 39.49
CA PRO A 157 16.43 -8.37 40.34
C PRO A 157 16.64 -7.99 41.81
N VAL A 158 15.54 -7.76 42.54
CA VAL A 158 15.56 -7.69 44.00
C VAL A 158 15.74 -9.11 44.53
N LEU A 159 16.99 -9.46 44.84
CA LEU A 159 17.32 -10.64 45.65
C LEU A 159 16.89 -10.37 47.11
N LEU A 160 15.68 -10.79 47.48
CA LEU A 160 15.32 -10.97 48.88
C LEU A 160 15.37 -12.47 49.20
N THR A 161 16.52 -12.89 49.70
CA THR A 161 16.77 -14.23 50.22
C THR A 161 15.96 -14.48 51.48
N SER A 162 15.17 -15.54 51.45
CA SER A 162 14.48 -16.17 52.58
C SER A 162 15.47 -16.69 53.63
N LEU A 163 15.23 -16.41 54.92
CA LEU A 163 15.73 -17.22 56.04
C LEU A 163 14.72 -17.19 57.20
N THR A 164 14.02 -18.30 57.33
CA THR A 164 13.18 -18.65 58.47
C THR A 164 14.01 -19.22 59.61
N ALA A 165 13.52 -18.99 60.84
CA ALA A 165 13.70 -19.76 62.07
C ALA A 165 14.90 -19.43 62.98
N LEU A 166 14.58 -18.83 64.14
CA LEU A 166 15.02 -19.19 65.49
C LEU A 166 14.03 -18.48 66.45
N ALA A 167 12.95 -19.17 66.83
CA ALA A 167 12.86 -20.02 68.02
C ALA A 167 12.66 -19.20 69.31
N ALA A 168 11.51 -19.49 69.91
CA ALA A 168 11.02 -19.03 71.21
C ALA A 168 12.06 -19.09 72.34
N ALA A 169 12.09 -18.08 73.20
CA ALA A 169 12.18 -18.19 74.66
C ALA A 169 12.57 -16.85 75.30
N VAL A 170 11.63 -15.94 75.58
CA VAL A 170 11.74 -14.93 76.68
C VAL A 170 10.41 -14.18 76.88
N TYR A 171 9.30 -14.91 77.09
CA TYR A 171 8.10 -14.30 77.68
C TYR A 171 7.57 -15.19 78.79
N SER A 172 8.42 -15.43 79.78
CA SER A 172 8.01 -15.83 81.12
C SER A 172 9.13 -15.52 82.09
N LEU A 173 8.76 -14.87 83.19
CA LEU A 173 9.51 -14.60 84.41
C LEU A 173 10.00 -13.15 84.61
N ALA A 174 9.34 -12.57 85.61
CA ALA A 174 9.90 -11.76 86.68
C ALA A 174 9.88 -10.22 86.51
N ARG A 175 8.78 -9.65 87.03
CA ARG A 175 8.75 -8.79 88.23
C ARG A 175 9.93 -7.81 88.42
N LEU A 176 9.60 -6.51 88.36
CA LEU A 176 9.84 -5.40 89.34
C LEU A 176 11.29 -5.17 89.87
N PRO A 177 11.64 -4.01 90.49
CA PRO A 177 11.05 -2.65 90.50
C PRO A 177 12.09 -1.51 90.28
N SER A 178 11.63 -0.26 90.14
CA SER A 178 12.41 0.97 90.48
C SER A 178 11.41 2.15 90.47
N ARG A 179 10.90 2.65 91.60
CA ARG A 179 11.49 3.62 92.54
C ARG A 179 12.02 4.89 91.86
N SER A 180 11.22 5.95 91.94
CA SER A 180 11.59 7.34 92.24
C SER A 180 10.32 8.10 92.55
#